data_AF-X1IBI4-F1
#
_entry.id   AF-X1IBI4-F1
#
_cell.length_a   1.000
_cell.length_b   1.000
_cell.length_c   1.000
_cell.angle_alpha   90.00
_cell.angle_beta   90.00
_cell.angle_gamma   90.00
#
_symmetry.space_group_name_H-M   'P 1'
#
loop_
_entity.id
_entity.type
_entity.pdbx_description
1 polymer ?
#
loop_
_entity_poly.entity_id
_entity_poly.type
_entity_poly.pdbx_seq_one_letter_code
_entity_poly.pdbx_strand_id
1 'polypeptide(L)'
;MPISNESIKDLDKLCIALYSEYPKDKYDPEKHHSRLIRKKPGDIEEGGAGVFLYGKYYQLYHRAFFVLRNEKAVEFMRNNELEDELWRLTCEVILQRSLFSGIGEVKKRVRKFSVDIAKPLDDYEILVPILNIDVGDKILQIDDSIIKKFDSDALLEWGISEDTYYPYTYNRFLNKSCFVIREEGN
;
A
#
# COMPACT_ATOMS: atom_id res chain seq x y z
N MET A 1 4.12 8.62 -6.66
CA MET A 1 4.52 7.60 -7.67
C MET A 1 3.35 6.66 -7.97
N PRO A 2 3.12 6.21 -9.21
CA PRO A 2 2.05 5.23 -9.51
C PRO A 2 2.43 3.82 -9.05
N ILE A 3 1.42 2.93 -8.89
CA ILE A 3 1.63 1.48 -8.70
C ILE A 3 2.56 0.93 -9.78
N SER A 4 3.51 0.09 -9.38
CA SER A 4 4.49 -0.47 -10.32
C SER A 4 3.85 -1.29 -11.44
N ASN A 5 4.54 -1.33 -12.59
CA ASN A 5 4.13 -2.18 -13.72
C ASN A 5 4.13 -3.68 -13.37
N GLU A 6 4.90 -4.11 -12.39
CA GLU A 6 4.93 -5.50 -11.94
C GLU A 6 3.65 -5.84 -11.16
N SER A 7 3.27 -4.98 -10.21
CA SER A 7 2.01 -5.11 -9.47
C SER A 7 0.79 -5.08 -10.39
N ILE A 8 0.78 -4.18 -11.39
CA ILE A 8 -0.27 -4.15 -12.42
C ILE A 8 -0.32 -5.46 -13.22
N LYS A 9 0.82 -6.05 -13.58
CA LYS A 9 0.85 -7.33 -14.29
C LYS A 9 0.26 -8.47 -13.47
N ASP A 10 0.50 -8.51 -12.16
CA ASP A 10 -0.05 -9.55 -11.30
C ASP A 10 -1.55 -9.35 -11.04
N LEU A 11 -2.02 -8.10 -10.97
CA LEU A 11 -3.46 -7.79 -10.99
C LEU A 11 -4.12 -8.22 -12.30
N ASP A 12 -3.50 -7.92 -13.45
CA ASP A 12 -3.97 -8.34 -14.76
C ASP A 12 -4.09 -9.88 -14.82
N LYS A 13 -3.07 -10.63 -14.35
CA LYS A 13 -3.11 -12.09 -14.32
C LYS A 13 -4.28 -12.62 -13.49
N LEU A 14 -4.49 -12.06 -12.29
CA LEU A 14 -5.62 -12.42 -11.45
C LEU A 14 -6.95 -12.16 -12.19
N CYS A 15 -7.17 -10.93 -12.63
CA CYS A 15 -8.46 -10.52 -13.18
C CYS A 15 -8.76 -11.21 -14.52
N ILE A 16 -7.76 -11.45 -15.36
CA ILE A 16 -7.95 -12.17 -16.63
C ILE A 16 -8.30 -13.64 -16.38
N ALA A 17 -7.63 -14.30 -15.42
CA ALA A 17 -7.95 -15.68 -15.05
C ALA A 17 -9.36 -15.77 -14.46
N LEU A 18 -9.74 -14.81 -13.60
CA LEU A 18 -11.09 -14.73 -13.03
C LEU A 18 -12.16 -14.49 -14.11
N TYR A 19 -11.90 -13.60 -15.06
CA TYR A 19 -12.85 -13.30 -16.13
C TYR A 19 -13.04 -14.48 -17.09
N SER A 20 -11.92 -15.08 -17.53
CA SER A 20 -11.90 -16.03 -18.65
C SER A 20 -12.18 -17.47 -18.22
N GLU A 21 -11.70 -17.86 -17.03
CA GLU A 21 -11.58 -19.28 -16.65
C GLU A 21 -12.34 -19.64 -15.37
N TYR A 22 -12.65 -18.66 -14.51
CA TYR A 22 -13.26 -18.96 -13.22
C TYR A 22 -14.63 -19.64 -13.43
N PRO A 23 -14.87 -20.81 -12.82
CA PRO A 23 -16.07 -21.60 -13.07
C PRO A 23 -17.32 -20.83 -12.70
N LYS A 24 -18.37 -20.98 -13.52
CA LYS A 24 -19.72 -20.53 -13.14
C LYS A 24 -20.42 -21.55 -12.23
N ASP A 25 -19.87 -22.76 -12.15
CA ASP A 25 -20.45 -23.92 -11.49
C ASP A 25 -19.98 -24.02 -10.02
N LYS A 26 -20.71 -24.78 -9.19
CA LYS A 26 -20.48 -24.84 -7.73
C LYS A 26 -19.10 -25.40 -7.37
N TYR A 27 -18.44 -24.71 -6.43
CA TYR A 27 -17.21 -25.13 -5.76
C TYR A 27 -17.31 -26.55 -5.18
N ASP A 28 -16.30 -27.38 -5.46
CA ASP A 28 -16.15 -28.74 -4.91
C ASP A 28 -15.08 -28.74 -3.79
N PRO A 29 -15.48 -28.86 -2.51
CA PRO A 29 -14.56 -28.81 -1.38
C PRO A 29 -13.63 -30.04 -1.30
N GLU A 30 -13.99 -31.18 -1.91
CA GLU A 30 -13.15 -32.39 -1.88
C GLU A 30 -11.95 -32.28 -2.83
N LYS A 31 -12.03 -31.39 -3.84
CA LYS A 31 -10.99 -31.20 -4.85
C LYS A 31 -10.04 -30.03 -4.57
N HIS A 32 -10.34 -29.22 -3.57
CA HIS A 32 -9.67 -27.92 -3.39
C HIS A 32 -9.36 -27.62 -1.92
N HIS A 33 -8.10 -27.84 -1.54
CA HIS A 33 -7.60 -27.64 -0.18
C HIS A 33 -7.27 -26.19 0.20
N SER A 34 -6.97 -25.32 -0.77
CA SER A 34 -6.73 -23.89 -0.54
C SER A 34 -7.92 -23.07 -0.99
N ARG A 35 -8.49 -22.27 -0.08
CA ARG A 35 -9.70 -21.48 -0.35
C ARG A 35 -9.73 -20.16 0.42
N LEU A 36 -10.38 -19.17 -0.18
CA LEU A 36 -10.81 -17.93 0.43
C LEU A 36 -12.31 -17.79 0.21
N ILE A 37 -13.05 -17.62 1.30
CA ILE A 37 -14.51 -17.45 1.27
C ILE A 37 -14.81 -16.14 1.99
N ARG A 38 -15.31 -15.16 1.24
CA ARG A 38 -15.73 -13.88 1.83
C ARG A 38 -17.08 -13.47 1.27
N LYS A 39 -17.79 -12.65 2.05
CA LYS A 39 -19.04 -12.05 1.62
C LYS A 39 -18.79 -11.08 0.47
N LYS A 40 -19.74 -11.01 -0.45
CA LYS A 40 -19.74 -10.01 -1.51
C LYS A 40 -20.00 -8.62 -0.90
N PRO A 41 -19.31 -7.55 -1.35
CA PRO A 41 -19.70 -6.18 -1.00
C PRO A 41 -21.17 -5.91 -1.31
N GLY A 42 -21.86 -5.17 -0.42
CA GLY A 42 -23.30 -4.97 -0.50
C GLY A 42 -23.78 -4.17 -1.72
N ASP A 43 -22.88 -3.41 -2.35
CA ASP A 43 -23.16 -2.57 -3.51
C ASP A 43 -22.95 -3.28 -4.86
N ILE A 44 -22.44 -4.52 -4.85
CA ILE A 44 -22.40 -5.35 -6.05
C ILE A 44 -23.77 -6.04 -6.17
N GLU A 45 -24.53 -5.74 -7.21
CA GLU A 45 -25.92 -6.24 -7.33
C GLU A 45 -26.00 -7.72 -7.74
N GLU A 46 -25.13 -8.17 -8.65
CA GLU A 46 -25.20 -9.53 -9.23
C GLU A 46 -24.63 -10.63 -8.31
N GLY A 47 -25.15 -11.86 -8.45
CA GLY A 47 -24.61 -13.07 -7.83
C GLY A 47 -25.02 -13.35 -6.38
N GLY A 48 -24.48 -14.45 -5.83
CA GLY A 48 -24.76 -14.90 -4.46
C GLY A 48 -24.16 -14.01 -3.36
N ALA A 49 -24.51 -14.30 -2.10
CA ALA A 49 -24.06 -13.52 -0.93
C ALA A 49 -22.53 -13.59 -0.66
N GLY A 50 -21.81 -14.49 -1.32
CA GLY A 50 -20.37 -14.66 -1.15
C GLY A 50 -19.72 -15.28 -2.39
N VAL A 51 -18.40 -15.09 -2.46
CA VAL A 51 -17.54 -15.61 -3.53
C VAL A 51 -16.46 -16.50 -2.91
N PHE A 52 -16.07 -17.54 -3.65
CA PHE A 52 -15.17 -18.59 -3.20
C PHE A 52 -13.97 -18.65 -4.13
N LEU A 53 -12.82 -18.11 -3.75
CA LEU A 53 -11.59 -18.37 -4.51
C LEU A 53 -10.95 -19.66 -4.05
N TYR A 54 -10.47 -20.47 -4.98
CA TYR A 54 -9.83 -21.75 -4.66
C TYR A 54 -8.78 -22.13 -5.70
N GLY A 55 -7.88 -23.05 -5.32
CA GLY A 55 -6.82 -23.54 -6.20
C GLY A 55 -5.98 -22.39 -6.77
N LYS A 56 -5.86 -22.33 -8.11
CA LYS A 56 -5.06 -21.29 -8.79
C LYS A 56 -5.57 -19.87 -8.54
N TYR A 57 -6.88 -19.66 -8.42
CA TYR A 57 -7.46 -18.31 -8.24
C TYR A 57 -7.12 -17.75 -6.86
N TYR A 58 -7.14 -18.62 -5.85
CA TYR A 58 -6.69 -18.28 -4.50
C TYR A 58 -5.20 -17.88 -4.50
N GLN A 59 -4.35 -18.65 -5.20
CA GLN A 59 -2.92 -18.34 -5.31
C GLN A 59 -2.66 -17.02 -6.03
N LEU A 60 -3.36 -16.76 -7.14
CA LEU A 60 -3.27 -15.50 -7.88
C LEU A 60 -3.72 -14.31 -7.02
N TYR A 61 -4.79 -14.49 -6.24
CA TYR A 61 -5.29 -13.45 -5.33
C TYR A 61 -4.26 -13.10 -4.27
N HIS A 62 -3.72 -14.09 -3.57
CA HIS A 62 -2.70 -13.85 -2.55
C HIS A 62 -1.43 -13.23 -3.12
N ARG A 63 -1.04 -13.64 -4.34
CA ARG A 63 0.10 -13.03 -5.03
C ARG A 63 -0.17 -11.56 -5.33
N ALA A 64 -1.33 -11.24 -5.91
CA ALA A 64 -1.71 -9.85 -6.21
C ALA A 64 -1.76 -8.98 -4.93
N PHE A 65 -2.34 -9.52 -3.85
CA PHE A 65 -2.35 -8.84 -2.56
C PHE A 65 -0.92 -8.62 -2.02
N PHE A 66 -0.08 -9.65 -2.08
CA PHE A 66 1.30 -9.58 -1.58
C PHE A 66 2.16 -8.56 -2.33
N VAL A 67 2.02 -8.45 -3.65
CA VAL A 67 2.76 -7.42 -4.40
C VAL A 67 2.22 -6.03 -4.09
N LEU A 68 0.90 -5.86 -4.03
CA LEU A 68 0.28 -4.56 -3.73
C LEU A 68 0.67 -4.04 -2.34
N ARG A 69 0.65 -4.87 -1.30
CA ARG A 69 0.98 -4.42 0.06
C ARG A 69 2.43 -3.94 0.24
N ASN A 70 3.30 -4.20 -0.73
CA ASN A 70 4.70 -3.76 -0.71
C ASN A 70 4.92 -2.51 -1.59
N GLU A 71 3.87 -1.98 -2.23
CA GLU A 71 3.95 -0.75 -3.01
C GLU A 71 3.88 0.46 -2.08
N LYS A 72 4.87 1.36 -2.17
CA LYS A 72 4.87 2.63 -1.43
C LYS A 72 3.57 3.43 -1.65
N ALA A 73 3.03 3.41 -2.86
CA ALA A 73 1.83 4.16 -3.23
C ALA A 73 0.55 3.75 -2.48
N VAL A 74 0.55 2.65 -1.74
CA VAL A 74 -0.57 2.19 -0.89
C VAL A 74 -0.17 1.98 0.58
N GLU A 75 1.03 2.42 0.99
CA GLU A 75 1.55 2.22 2.35
C GLU A 75 0.64 2.83 3.43
N PHE A 76 -0.05 3.92 3.12
CA PHE A 76 -1.07 4.54 3.97
C PHE A 76 -2.27 3.64 4.28
N MET A 77 -2.53 2.61 3.48
CA MET A 77 -3.68 1.72 3.65
C MET A 77 -3.35 0.62 4.65
N ARG A 78 -4.29 0.35 5.57
CA ARG A 78 -4.18 -0.84 6.41
C ARG A 78 -4.40 -2.09 5.56
N ASN A 79 -3.75 -3.20 5.94
CA ASN A 79 -3.85 -4.47 5.22
C ASN A 79 -5.31 -4.92 4.96
N ASN A 80 -6.21 -4.71 5.93
CA ASN A 80 -7.62 -5.05 5.78
C ASN A 80 -8.34 -4.15 4.76
N GLU A 81 -8.01 -2.86 4.70
CA GLU A 81 -8.59 -1.93 3.72
C GLU A 81 -8.13 -2.27 2.31
N LEU A 82 -6.84 -2.55 2.13
CA LEU A 82 -6.29 -2.99 0.85
C LEU A 82 -6.90 -4.34 0.41
N GLU A 83 -7.06 -5.28 1.34
CA GLU A 83 -7.69 -6.57 1.06
C GLU A 83 -9.17 -6.42 0.69
N ASP A 84 -9.89 -5.49 1.31
CA ASP A 84 -11.29 -5.20 0.99
C ASP A 84 -11.45 -4.59 -0.41
N GLU A 85 -10.56 -3.66 -0.79
CA GLU A 85 -10.54 -3.08 -2.14
C GLU A 85 -10.19 -4.11 -3.21
N LEU A 86 -9.18 -4.95 -2.97
CA LEU A 86 -8.84 -6.04 -3.90
C LEU A 86 -9.96 -7.08 -4.00
N TRP A 87 -10.62 -7.37 -2.88
CA TRP A 87 -11.77 -8.28 -2.85
C TRP A 87 -12.97 -7.74 -3.63
N ARG A 88 -13.22 -6.43 -3.53
CA ARG A 88 -14.24 -5.72 -4.31
C ARG A 88 -13.98 -5.84 -5.80
N LEU A 89 -12.75 -5.57 -6.25
CA LEU A 89 -12.35 -5.77 -7.66
C LEU A 89 -12.56 -7.24 -8.10
N THR A 90 -12.17 -8.18 -7.25
CA THR A 90 -12.34 -9.62 -7.51
C THR A 90 -13.81 -9.99 -7.70
N CYS A 91 -14.70 -9.50 -6.83
CA CYS A 91 -16.12 -9.73 -6.92
C CYS A 91 -16.72 -9.08 -8.19
N GLU A 92 -16.31 -7.86 -8.53
CA GLU A 92 -16.73 -7.16 -9.75
C GLU A 92 -16.42 -8.00 -10.99
N VAL A 93 -15.18 -8.49 -11.12
CA VAL A 93 -14.74 -9.30 -12.26
C VAL A 93 -15.47 -10.64 -12.35
N ILE A 94 -15.76 -11.29 -11.22
CA ILE A 94 -16.43 -12.60 -11.21
C ILE A 94 -17.93 -12.47 -11.46
N LEU A 95 -18.58 -11.52 -10.78
CA LEU A 95 -20.03 -11.47 -10.69
C LEU A 95 -20.66 -10.56 -11.72
N GLN A 96 -19.99 -9.47 -12.11
CA GLN A 96 -20.49 -8.50 -13.08
C GLN A 96 -19.80 -8.66 -14.44
N ARG A 97 -19.57 -9.91 -14.87
CA ARG A 97 -18.89 -10.21 -16.15
C ARG A 97 -19.55 -9.56 -17.35
N SER A 98 -20.87 -9.38 -17.29
CA SER A 98 -21.72 -8.69 -18.28
C SER A 98 -21.23 -7.26 -18.57
N LEU A 99 -20.62 -6.58 -17.59
CA LEU A 99 -20.09 -5.22 -17.74
C LEU A 99 -18.80 -5.16 -18.58
N PHE A 100 -18.13 -6.29 -18.79
CA PHE A 100 -16.89 -6.36 -19.53
C PHE A 100 -17.14 -6.95 -20.91
N SER A 101 -16.89 -6.16 -21.97
CA SER A 101 -16.99 -6.63 -23.35
C SER A 101 -15.83 -7.53 -23.77
N GLY A 102 -14.78 -7.63 -22.95
CA GLY A 102 -13.63 -8.50 -23.18
C GLY A 102 -12.43 -8.17 -22.29
N ILE A 103 -11.33 -8.91 -22.50
CA ILE A 103 -10.07 -8.77 -21.73
C ILE A 103 -9.53 -7.34 -21.75
N GLY A 104 -9.73 -6.60 -22.85
CA GLY A 104 -9.32 -5.20 -22.95
C GLY A 104 -9.96 -4.31 -21.89
N GLU A 105 -11.26 -4.48 -21.63
CA GLU A 105 -11.98 -3.72 -20.59
C GLU A 105 -11.59 -4.16 -19.19
N VAL A 106 -11.31 -5.45 -18.97
CA VAL A 106 -10.77 -5.94 -17.70
C VAL A 106 -9.45 -5.24 -17.35
N LYS A 107 -8.52 -5.15 -18.32
CA LYS A 107 -7.24 -4.44 -18.13
C LYS A 107 -7.43 -2.95 -17.86
N LYS A 108 -8.38 -2.30 -18.54
CA LYS A 108 -8.70 -0.89 -18.26
C LYS A 108 -9.23 -0.72 -16.84
N ARG A 109 -10.09 -1.63 -16.38
CA ARG A 109 -10.60 -1.62 -15.01
C ARG A 109 -9.51 -1.83 -13.97
N VAL A 110 -8.56 -2.74 -14.20
CA VAL A 110 -7.36 -2.94 -13.36
C VAL A 110 -6.52 -1.68 -13.27
N ARG A 111 -6.29 -1.00 -14.40
CA ARG A 111 -5.56 0.28 -14.41
C ARG A 111 -6.29 1.36 -13.62
N LYS A 112 -7.60 1.47 -13.80
CA LYS A 112 -8.43 2.42 -13.03
C LYS A 112 -8.36 2.11 -11.53
N PHE A 113 -8.54 0.85 -11.14
CA PHE A 113 -8.37 0.39 -9.75
C PHE A 113 -7.02 0.80 -9.17
N SER A 114 -5.94 0.60 -9.93
CA SER A 114 -4.57 0.93 -9.50
C SER A 114 -4.38 2.43 -9.29
N VAL A 115 -5.10 3.28 -10.03
CA VAL A 115 -5.11 4.73 -9.83
C VAL A 115 -5.97 5.11 -8.63
N ASP A 116 -7.14 4.47 -8.47
CA ASP A 116 -8.10 4.79 -7.42
C ASP A 116 -7.54 4.52 -6.01
N ILE A 117 -6.72 3.47 -5.84
CA ILE A 117 -6.13 3.10 -4.54
C ILE A 117 -4.79 3.79 -4.25
N ALA A 118 -4.14 4.37 -5.26
CA ALA A 118 -2.81 4.95 -5.11
C ALA A 118 -2.89 6.39 -4.57
N LYS A 119 -1.98 6.74 -3.66
CA LYS A 119 -1.72 8.14 -3.30
C LYS A 119 -0.41 8.64 -3.92
N PRO A 120 -0.33 9.96 -4.21
CA PRO A 120 0.95 10.61 -4.45
C PRO A 120 1.94 10.28 -3.33
N LEU A 121 3.22 10.25 -3.69
CA LEU A 121 4.27 10.16 -2.70
C LEU A 121 4.82 11.56 -2.53
N ASP A 122 5.06 11.93 -1.28
CA ASP A 122 5.64 13.20 -0.88
C ASP A 122 7.02 12.94 -0.28
N ASP A 123 7.94 13.86 -0.54
CA ASP A 123 9.25 13.87 0.10
C ASP A 123 9.10 14.42 1.53
N TYR A 124 9.64 13.71 2.51
CA TYR A 124 9.65 14.16 3.89
C TYR A 124 11.01 13.90 4.55
N GLU A 125 11.29 14.66 5.60
CA GLU A 125 12.52 14.53 6.37
C GLU A 125 12.20 13.91 7.75
N ILE A 126 12.98 12.91 8.15
CA ILE A 126 12.90 12.25 9.45
C ILE A 126 14.06 12.72 10.32
N LEU A 127 13.74 13.23 11.51
CA LEU A 127 14.74 13.64 12.50
C LEU A 127 14.99 12.56 13.54
N VAL A 128 16.22 12.04 13.60
CA VAL A 128 16.63 11.01 14.56
C VAL A 128 17.77 11.52 15.43
N PRO A 129 17.63 11.60 16.77
CA PRO A 129 18.71 12.06 17.63
C PRO A 129 19.76 10.95 17.79
N ILE A 130 21.04 11.28 17.63
CA ILE A 130 22.16 10.35 17.80
C ILE A 130 22.80 10.59 19.16
N LEU A 131 22.90 9.52 19.97
CA LEU A 131 23.37 9.64 21.36
C LEU A 131 24.90 9.68 21.50
N ASN A 132 25.62 8.97 20.62
CA ASN A 132 27.06 8.71 20.79
C ASN A 132 27.93 9.39 19.70
N ILE A 133 27.36 10.34 18.97
CA ILE A 133 28.08 11.13 17.97
C ILE A 133 27.80 12.61 18.28
N ASP A 134 28.86 13.40 18.40
CA ASP A 134 28.76 14.85 18.44
C ASP A 134 29.53 15.43 17.26
N VAL A 135 28.81 16.02 16.30
CA VAL A 135 29.42 16.66 15.13
C VAL A 135 29.83 18.11 15.39
N GLY A 136 29.52 18.65 16.58
CA GLY A 136 29.72 20.05 16.91
C GLY A 136 28.97 20.94 15.92
N ASP A 137 29.64 21.96 15.39
CA ASP A 137 29.07 22.89 14.40
C ASP A 137 29.24 22.41 12.95
N LYS A 138 29.67 21.16 12.75
CA LYS A 138 29.86 20.59 11.41
C LYS A 138 28.58 19.94 10.90
N ILE A 139 28.41 19.96 9.59
CA ILE A 139 27.41 19.16 8.88
C ILE A 139 28.15 18.03 8.17
N LEU A 140 27.77 16.78 8.47
CA LEU A 140 28.29 15.60 7.78
C LEU A 140 27.24 15.10 6.80
N GLN A 141 27.59 15.09 5.50
CA GLN A 141 26.76 14.50 4.46
C GLN A 141 27.04 13.00 4.36
N ILE A 142 25.99 12.18 4.34
CA ILE A 142 26.05 10.75 4.05
C ILE A 142 25.00 10.47 2.98
N ASP A 143 25.45 10.28 1.75
CA ASP A 143 24.59 10.16 0.57
C ASP A 143 23.60 11.35 0.46
N ASP A 144 22.29 11.11 0.51
CA ASP A 144 21.23 12.12 0.48
C ASP A 144 20.85 12.67 1.88
N SER A 145 21.43 12.12 2.93
CA SER A 145 21.11 12.39 4.33
C SER A 145 22.20 13.22 5.02
N ILE A 146 21.86 13.88 6.13
CA ILE A 146 22.82 14.72 6.86
C ILE A 146 22.82 14.48 8.37
N ILE A 147 23.98 14.57 9.00
CA ILE A 147 24.11 14.68 10.46
C ILE A 147 24.52 16.10 10.79
N LYS A 148 23.70 16.80 11.58
CA LYS A 148 24.02 18.14 12.11
C LYS A 148 23.55 18.28 13.55
N LYS A 149 24.16 19.20 14.29
CA LYS A 149 23.65 19.60 15.61
C LYS A 149 22.46 20.54 15.45
N PHE A 150 21.43 20.34 16.26
CA PHE A 150 20.24 21.17 16.29
C PHE A 150 20.22 22.03 17.56
N ASP A 151 20.22 23.33 17.39
CA ASP A 151 19.95 24.31 18.44
C ASP A 151 18.47 24.69 18.46
N SER A 152 18.11 25.65 19.31
CA SER A 152 16.71 26.06 19.47
C SER A 152 16.12 26.64 18.18
N ASP A 153 16.90 27.42 17.42
CA ASP A 153 16.43 28.08 16.21
C ASP A 153 16.21 27.05 15.09
N ALA A 154 17.17 26.13 14.91
CA ALA A 154 17.05 25.04 13.94
C ALA A 154 15.89 24.09 14.26
N LEU A 155 15.58 23.86 15.53
CA LEU A 155 14.41 23.07 15.94
C LEU A 155 13.10 23.80 15.64
N LEU A 156 13.07 25.12 15.87
CA LEU A 156 11.90 25.94 15.57
C LEU A 156 11.60 25.98 14.06
N GLU A 157 12.63 26.10 13.22
CA GLU A 157 12.49 25.96 11.75
C GLU A 157 11.93 24.59 11.35
N TRP A 158 12.25 23.55 12.13
CA TRP A 158 11.71 22.19 12.01
C TRP A 158 10.30 22.00 12.61
N GLY A 159 9.68 23.06 13.14
CA GLY A 159 8.37 23.00 13.76
C GLY A 159 8.36 22.41 15.17
N ILE A 160 9.52 22.25 15.80
CA ILE A 160 9.68 21.75 17.17
C ILE A 160 10.02 22.94 18.08
N SER A 161 9.07 23.39 18.89
CA SER A 161 9.29 24.45 19.88
C SER A 161 9.18 23.91 21.31
N GLU A 162 9.71 24.65 22.29
CA GLU A 162 9.57 24.32 23.70
C GLU A 162 8.09 24.24 24.13
N ASP A 163 7.24 25.09 23.52
CA ASP A 163 5.81 25.18 23.77
C ASP A 163 4.96 24.15 22.99
N THR A 164 5.57 23.31 22.13
CA THR A 164 4.80 22.26 21.44
C THR A 164 4.23 21.24 22.43
N TYR A 165 3.17 20.53 22.01
CA TYR A 165 2.39 19.56 22.81
C TYR A 165 3.21 18.51 23.60
N TYR A 166 4.51 18.35 23.29
CA TYR A 166 5.40 17.40 23.95
C TYR A 166 6.74 18.05 24.31
N PRO A 167 6.87 18.70 25.48
CA PRO A 167 8.13 19.28 25.96
C PRO A 167 9.30 18.27 26.02
N TYR A 168 8.97 16.99 26.17
CA TYR A 168 9.93 15.89 26.11
C TYR A 168 10.61 15.79 24.73
N THR A 169 9.88 16.05 23.65
CA THR A 169 10.40 16.02 22.28
C THR A 169 11.45 17.12 22.10
N TYR A 170 11.13 18.37 22.45
CA TYR A 170 12.08 19.48 22.35
C TYR A 170 13.41 19.17 23.08
N ASN A 171 13.34 18.74 24.34
CA ASN A 171 14.52 18.41 25.14
C ASN A 171 15.31 17.21 24.60
N ARG A 172 14.66 16.29 23.88
CA ARG A 172 15.32 15.13 23.28
C ARG A 172 16.25 15.54 22.12
N PHE A 173 15.92 16.61 21.40
CA PHE A 173 16.67 17.07 20.23
C PHE A 173 17.57 18.28 20.51
N LEU A 174 17.22 19.10 21.51
CA LEU A 174 17.95 20.33 21.82
C LEU A 174 19.44 20.06 22.09
N ASN A 175 20.29 20.76 21.34
CA ASN A 175 21.75 20.67 21.38
C ASN A 175 22.29 19.25 21.14
N LYS A 176 21.54 18.39 20.44
CA LYS A 176 21.97 17.06 20.04
C LYS A 176 22.33 17.02 18.57
N SER A 177 23.28 16.17 18.23
CA SER A 177 23.52 15.77 16.85
C SER A 177 22.38 14.88 16.40
N CYS A 178 21.75 15.25 15.29
CA CYS A 178 20.62 14.54 14.74
C CYS A 178 20.93 14.13 13.31
N PHE A 179 20.49 12.92 12.96
CA PHE A 179 20.47 12.44 11.60
C PHE A 179 19.15 12.86 10.97
N VAL A 180 19.24 13.58 9.87
CA VAL A 180 18.13 13.97 9.01
C VAL A 180 18.16 13.05 7.81
N ILE A 181 17.14 12.21 7.70
CA ILE A 181 16.98 11.24 6.63
C ILE A 181 15.88 11.76 5.70
N ARG A 182 16.14 11.76 4.39
CA ARG A 182 15.14 12.08 3.39
C ARG A 182 14.47 10.81 2.92
N GLU A 183 13.15 10.77 2.98
CA GLU A 183 12.36 9.61 2.56
C GLU A 183 11.22 10.06 1.63
N GLU A 184 10.80 9.15 0.77
CA GLU A 184 9.63 9.30 -0.09
C GLU A 184 8.54 8.31 0.39
N GLY A 185 7.33 8.81 0.69
CA GLY A 185 6.23 8.00 1.26
C GLY A 185 4.88 8.74 1.26
N ASN A 186 3.88 8.20 1.97
CA ASN A 186 2.53 8.78 2.06
C ASN A 186 1.86 8.63 3.43
#